data_AF-A0A9D5H7R6-F1
#
_entry.id   AF-A0A9D5H7R6-F1
#
_cell.length_a   1.000
_cell.length_b   1.000
_cell.length_c   1.000
_cell.angle_alpha   90.00
_cell.angle_beta   90.00
_cell.angle_gamma   90.00
#
_symmetry.space_group_name_H-M   'P 1'
#
loop_
_entity.id
_entity.type
_entity.pdbx_description
1 polymer ?
#
loop_
_entity_poly.entity_id
_entity_poly.type
_entity_poly.pdbx_seq_one_letter_code
_entity_poly.pdbx_strand_id
1 'polypeptide(L)'
;MVISKPSNGQLAKIIFSGHLLAVAILITFLALRAFLEAPGFRPTHWCIPLITSTVVSAIAALSWLLLSLHHPSMALKASLWLSPLFTCATGILLLATGTGLGLAVATFTLATALSLALYSCSTISQLKRTHQILTDSITAVPLSIKVARFVTFGLITGVIYAWFWSLGAGGVLSKGSPFAGIYILVLFLSLAWTMNVIRNTMHVAISRIAYMHLMHGLDMDVSQAFTEAATKSLSSICLGSAMAPAIGAFRGMARAMAAIAGGSDEFLFSCATCYTGLADQLLPSGNWWAFVHVGVHSKGFVQASRDVWELFVKQKMVPVIDRDFTAVFCFLSGIAGGTLSAMVGGSWMLVVEKRYVTGGAACAFLVGYFMVRIGTAWAQACVLAYHVAYAENPMNQRLGLAMSEWLKELESSPV
;
A
#
# COMPACT_ATOMS: atom_id res chain seq x y z
N MET A 1 37.68 -22.53 -6.33
CA MET A 1 36.24 -22.32 -6.18
C MET A 1 36.01 -20.84 -5.89
N VAL A 2 35.88 -20.03 -6.94
CA VAL A 2 35.66 -18.58 -6.78
C VAL A 2 34.19 -18.40 -6.40
N ILE A 3 33.94 -18.13 -5.13
CA ILE A 3 32.60 -17.75 -4.65
C ILE A 3 32.30 -16.39 -5.30
N SER A 4 31.57 -16.39 -6.41
CA SER A 4 31.15 -15.17 -7.08
C SER A 4 30.36 -14.33 -6.09
N LYS A 5 30.82 -13.11 -5.83
CA LYS A 5 30.11 -12.12 -5.01
C LYS A 5 28.68 -11.99 -5.57
N PRO A 6 27.62 -12.27 -4.80
CA PRO A 6 26.26 -12.19 -5.32
C PRO A 6 26.03 -10.77 -5.82
N SER A 7 25.46 -10.63 -7.02
CA SER A 7 25.03 -9.32 -7.49
C SER A 7 24.07 -8.72 -6.45
N ASN A 8 24.06 -7.39 -6.29
CA ASN A 8 23.24 -6.71 -5.28
C ASN A 8 21.75 -7.14 -5.31
N GLY A 9 21.25 -7.61 -6.45
CA GLY A 9 19.92 -8.21 -6.59
C GLY A 9 19.75 -9.54 -5.85
N GLN A 10 20.66 -10.50 -5.98
CA GLN A 10 20.53 -11.82 -5.32
C GLN A 10 20.45 -11.69 -3.79
N LEU A 11 21.17 -10.72 -3.22
CA LEU A 11 21.18 -10.46 -1.79
C LEU A 11 19.79 -10.08 -1.24
N ALA A 12 19.05 -9.19 -1.92
CA ALA A 12 17.72 -8.76 -1.46
C ALA A 12 16.71 -9.91 -1.39
N LYS A 13 16.75 -10.82 -2.37
CA LYS A 13 15.92 -12.03 -2.38
C LYS A 13 16.28 -12.96 -1.22
N ILE A 14 17.59 -13.18 -0.99
CA ILE A 14 18.07 -14.02 0.12
C ILE A 14 17.64 -13.45 1.47
N ILE A 15 17.80 -12.14 1.67
CA ILE A 15 17.37 -11.46 2.91
C ILE A 15 15.87 -11.64 3.13
N PHE A 16 15.05 -11.42 2.09
CA PHE A 16 13.61 -11.57 2.20
C PHE A 16 13.20 -13.02 2.53
N SER A 17 13.80 -14.01 1.87
CA SER A 17 13.56 -15.43 2.17
C SER A 17 14.00 -15.81 3.59
N GLY A 18 15.17 -15.34 4.04
CA GLY A 18 15.65 -15.54 5.40
C GLY A 18 14.72 -14.90 6.44
N HIS A 19 14.21 -13.71 6.16
CA HIS A 19 13.19 -13.04 6.97
C HIS A 19 11.91 -13.89 7.09
N LEU A 20 11.40 -14.45 5.98
CA LEU A 20 10.18 -15.28 6.01
C LEU A 20 10.38 -16.52 6.88
N LEU A 21 11.54 -17.17 6.79
CA LEU A 21 11.87 -18.33 7.62
C LEU A 21 11.98 -17.94 9.10
N ALA A 22 12.71 -16.86 9.42
CA ALA A 22 12.88 -16.39 10.79
C ALA A 22 11.53 -16.01 11.43
N VAL A 23 10.66 -15.32 10.68
CA VAL A 23 9.33 -14.95 11.16
C VAL A 23 8.41 -16.16 11.27
N ALA A 24 8.52 -17.15 10.39
CA ALA A 24 7.77 -18.39 10.53
C ALA A 24 8.13 -19.12 11.82
N ILE A 25 9.43 -19.25 12.12
CA ILE A 25 9.91 -19.82 13.39
C ILE A 25 9.38 -19.03 14.59
N LEU A 26 9.46 -17.69 14.53
CA LEU A 26 8.98 -16.81 15.59
C LEU A 26 7.46 -16.96 15.81
N ILE A 27 6.65 -16.95 14.75
CA ILE A 27 5.20 -17.12 14.81
C ILE A 27 4.87 -18.48 15.42
N THR A 28 5.51 -19.56 14.96
CA THR A 28 5.29 -20.90 15.51
C THR A 28 5.65 -20.96 16.98
N PHE A 29 6.78 -20.39 17.39
CA PHE A 29 7.19 -20.32 18.79
C PHE A 29 6.17 -19.55 19.66
N LEU A 30 5.76 -18.35 19.22
CA LEU A 30 4.79 -17.52 19.94
C LEU A 30 3.43 -18.19 20.04
N ALA A 31 2.98 -18.84 18.96
CA ALA A 31 1.75 -19.60 18.93
C ALA A 31 1.80 -20.77 19.92
N LEU A 32 2.81 -21.64 19.83
CA LEU A 32 2.98 -22.78 20.73
C LEU A 32 3.03 -22.35 22.20
N ARG A 33 3.78 -21.29 22.52
CA ARG A 33 3.85 -20.73 23.85
C ARG A 33 2.47 -20.29 24.37
N ALA A 34 1.67 -19.65 23.52
CA ALA A 34 0.32 -19.23 23.87
C ALA A 34 -0.64 -20.42 24.08
N PHE A 35 -0.53 -21.46 23.26
CA PHE A 35 -1.36 -22.67 23.42
C PHE A 35 -0.99 -23.49 24.67
N LEU A 36 0.29 -23.56 25.03
CA LEU A 36 0.77 -24.42 26.10
C LEU A 36 0.81 -23.74 27.48
N GLU A 37 1.11 -22.43 27.54
CA GLU A 37 1.48 -21.79 28.81
C GLU A 37 0.57 -20.65 29.27
N ALA A 38 -0.50 -20.32 28.53
CA ALA A 38 -1.38 -19.20 28.86
C ALA A 38 -2.70 -19.71 29.48
N PRO A 39 -2.78 -19.85 30.83
CA PRO A 39 -4.02 -20.25 31.50
C PRO A 39 -5.09 -19.19 31.25
N GLY A 40 -6.07 -19.51 30.41
CA GLY A 40 -7.19 -18.62 30.07
C GLY A 40 -7.14 -18.00 28.66
N PHE A 41 -6.06 -18.19 27.89
CA PHE A 41 -6.11 -17.84 26.47
C PHE A 41 -6.98 -18.86 25.73
N ARG A 42 -8.12 -18.42 25.21
CA ARG A 42 -9.00 -19.21 24.35
C ARG A 42 -8.68 -18.86 22.91
N PRO A 43 -7.97 -19.71 22.15
CA PRO A 43 -7.54 -19.40 20.79
C PRO A 43 -8.71 -19.09 19.86
N THR A 44 -9.86 -19.72 20.10
CA THR A 44 -11.11 -19.49 19.37
C THR A 44 -11.62 -18.04 19.50
N HIS A 45 -11.48 -17.43 20.68
CA HIS A 45 -11.94 -16.06 20.95
C HIS A 45 -11.09 -15.00 20.22
N TRP A 46 -9.88 -15.36 19.79
CA TRP A 46 -8.96 -14.49 19.07
C TRP A 46 -8.91 -14.79 17.57
N CYS A 47 -8.76 -16.07 17.21
CA CYS A 47 -8.55 -16.48 15.83
C CYS A 47 -9.81 -16.31 14.98
N ILE A 48 -10.99 -16.64 15.51
CA ILE A 48 -12.25 -16.56 14.74
C ILE A 48 -12.54 -15.12 14.31
N PRO A 49 -12.50 -14.10 15.19
CA PRO A 49 -12.67 -12.70 14.78
C PRO A 49 -11.67 -12.24 13.72
N LEU A 50 -10.40 -12.65 13.81
CA LEU A 50 -9.39 -12.24 12.83
C LEU A 50 -9.55 -12.94 11.49
N ILE A 51 -9.95 -14.21 11.50
CA ILE A 51 -10.27 -14.96 10.29
C ILE A 51 -11.47 -14.29 9.60
N THR A 52 -12.53 -13.94 10.34
CA THR A 52 -13.70 -13.29 9.76
C THR A 52 -13.34 -11.90 9.20
N SER A 53 -12.54 -11.10 9.92
CA SER A 53 -12.01 -9.83 9.40
C SER A 53 -11.16 -10.01 8.15
N THR A 54 -10.33 -11.06 8.08
CA THR A 54 -9.51 -11.33 6.90
C THR A 54 -10.39 -11.69 5.70
N VAL A 55 -11.42 -12.51 5.88
CA VAL A 55 -12.39 -12.84 4.81
C VAL A 55 -13.13 -11.60 4.35
N VAL A 56 -13.63 -10.77 5.27
CA VAL A 56 -14.26 -9.48 4.93
C VAL A 56 -13.32 -8.57 4.16
N SER A 57 -12.05 -8.51 4.54
CA SER A 57 -11.06 -7.70 3.83
C SER A 57 -10.75 -8.20 2.42
N ALA A 58 -10.77 -9.53 2.20
CA ALA A 58 -10.60 -10.11 0.87
C ALA A 58 -11.80 -9.77 -0.03
N ILE A 59 -13.02 -9.84 0.51
CA ILE A 59 -14.23 -9.41 -0.19
C ILE A 59 -14.16 -7.92 -0.50
N ALA A 60 -13.78 -7.08 0.47
CA ALA A 60 -13.62 -5.63 0.27
C ALA A 60 -12.57 -5.31 -0.81
N ALA A 61 -11.45 -6.04 -0.84
CA ALA A 61 -10.41 -5.89 -1.85
C ALA A 61 -10.92 -6.22 -3.25
N LEU A 62 -11.68 -7.31 -3.40
CA LEU A 62 -12.33 -7.69 -4.67
C LEU A 62 -13.37 -6.66 -5.09
N SER A 63 -14.21 -6.19 -4.15
CA SER A 63 -15.19 -5.13 -4.41
C SER A 63 -14.51 -3.85 -4.90
N TRP A 64 -13.37 -3.46 -4.32
CA TRP A 64 -12.61 -2.29 -4.75
C TRP A 64 -11.97 -2.46 -6.12
N LEU A 65 -11.44 -3.65 -6.40
CA LEU A 65 -10.97 -3.98 -7.74
C LEU A 65 -12.10 -3.84 -8.77
N LEU A 66 -13.23 -4.50 -8.54
CA LEU A 66 -14.38 -4.48 -9.45
C LEU A 66 -14.96 -3.07 -9.62
N LEU A 67 -15.09 -2.31 -8.53
CA LEU A 67 -15.57 -0.94 -8.56
C LEU A 67 -14.63 -0.03 -9.34
N SER A 68 -13.31 -0.18 -9.17
CA SER A 68 -12.31 0.60 -9.91
C SER A 68 -12.34 0.30 -11.41
N LEU A 69 -12.60 -0.96 -11.78
CA LEU A 69 -12.65 -1.42 -13.17
C LEU A 69 -13.93 -0.94 -13.89
N HIS A 70 -15.09 -1.07 -13.25
CA HIS A 70 -16.38 -0.79 -13.91
C HIS A 70 -16.84 0.66 -13.71
N HIS A 71 -16.53 1.26 -12.56
CA HIS A 71 -17.01 2.59 -12.17
C HIS A 71 -15.91 3.39 -11.45
N PRO A 72 -14.83 3.80 -12.14
CA PRO A 72 -13.69 4.49 -11.52
C PRO A 72 -14.09 5.78 -10.79
N SER A 73 -15.09 6.51 -11.28
CA SER A 73 -15.62 7.71 -10.59
C SER A 73 -16.23 7.38 -9.23
N MET A 74 -16.98 6.27 -9.15
CA MET A 74 -17.58 5.81 -7.90
C MET A 74 -16.52 5.27 -6.95
N ALA A 75 -15.50 4.56 -7.45
CA ALA A 75 -14.36 4.11 -6.64
C ALA A 75 -13.64 5.28 -5.96
N LEU A 76 -13.33 6.33 -6.71
CA LEU A 76 -12.67 7.54 -6.18
C LEU A 76 -13.53 8.20 -5.09
N LYS A 77 -14.82 8.45 -5.35
CA LYS A 77 -15.75 9.02 -4.38
C LYS A 77 -15.91 8.13 -3.14
N ALA A 78 -16.04 6.82 -3.33
CA ALA A 78 -16.19 5.87 -2.24
C ALA A 78 -14.95 5.86 -1.33
N SER A 79 -13.74 5.91 -1.89
CA SER A 79 -12.52 5.98 -1.08
C SER A 79 -12.46 7.24 -0.19
N LEU A 80 -12.94 8.38 -0.70
CA LEU A 80 -12.93 9.65 0.02
C LEU A 80 -13.96 9.67 1.17
N TRP A 81 -15.15 9.13 0.94
CA TRP A 81 -16.23 9.22 1.93
C TRP A 81 -16.27 8.03 2.89
N LEU A 82 -15.98 6.81 2.42
CA LEU A 82 -16.01 5.63 3.30
C LEU A 82 -14.82 5.57 4.26
N SER A 83 -13.66 6.08 3.86
CA SER A 83 -12.47 6.14 4.72
C SER A 83 -12.76 6.88 6.04
N PRO A 84 -13.15 8.17 6.05
CA PRO A 84 -13.47 8.87 7.30
C PRO A 84 -14.67 8.28 8.02
N LEU A 85 -15.69 7.79 7.30
CA LEU A 85 -16.88 7.18 7.92
C LEU A 85 -16.54 5.93 8.74
N PHE A 86 -15.84 4.96 8.14
CA PHE A 86 -15.44 3.73 8.85
C PHE A 86 -14.38 4.00 9.92
N THR A 87 -13.51 4.99 9.71
CA THR A 87 -12.56 5.44 10.74
C THR A 87 -13.32 5.98 11.96
N CYS A 88 -14.33 6.83 11.75
CA CYS A 88 -15.17 7.37 12.82
C CYS A 88 -15.90 6.24 13.57
N ALA A 89 -16.53 5.31 12.85
CA ALA A 89 -17.23 4.18 13.43
C ALA A 89 -16.30 3.28 14.26
N THR A 90 -15.06 3.05 13.79
CA THR A 90 -14.03 2.32 14.55
C THR A 90 -13.61 3.08 15.82
N GLY A 91 -13.51 4.41 15.76
CA GLY A 91 -13.26 5.24 16.94
C GLY A 91 -14.35 5.09 18.00
N ILE A 92 -15.62 5.15 17.60
CA ILE A 92 -16.78 4.95 18.49
C ILE A 92 -16.76 3.55 19.11
N LEU A 93 -16.46 2.52 18.30
CA LEU A 93 -16.32 1.14 18.77
C LEU A 93 -15.26 1.00 19.87
N LEU A 94 -14.11 1.68 19.70
CA LEU A 94 -13.04 1.66 20.67
C LEU A 94 -13.39 2.41 21.96
N LEU A 95 -14.19 3.49 21.89
CA LEU A 95 -14.73 4.16 23.08
C LEU A 95 -15.62 3.21 23.90
N ALA A 96 -16.41 2.37 23.23
CA ALA A 96 -17.30 1.41 23.89
C ALA A 96 -16.55 0.33 24.70
N THR A 97 -15.23 0.20 24.55
CA THR A 97 -14.42 -0.71 25.37
C THR A 97 -14.32 -0.27 26.84
N GLY A 98 -14.41 1.04 27.11
CA GLY A 98 -14.26 1.59 28.47
C GLY A 98 -12.86 1.45 29.07
N THR A 99 -11.83 1.13 28.27
CA THR A 99 -10.45 0.97 28.75
C THR A 99 -9.61 2.22 28.49
N GLY A 100 -8.58 2.48 29.32
CA GLY A 100 -7.69 3.63 29.12
C GLY A 100 -6.93 3.59 27.79
N LEU A 101 -6.45 2.41 27.38
CA LEU A 101 -5.83 2.21 26.07
C LEU A 101 -6.86 2.40 24.93
N GLY A 102 -8.08 1.87 25.09
CA GLY A 102 -9.16 2.07 24.13
C GLY A 102 -9.51 3.55 23.94
N LEU A 103 -9.56 4.33 25.02
CA LEU A 103 -9.79 5.78 24.97
C LEU A 103 -8.68 6.50 24.19
N ALA A 104 -7.41 6.23 24.49
CA ALA A 104 -6.28 6.85 23.81
C ALA A 104 -6.24 6.53 22.30
N VAL A 105 -6.51 5.28 21.92
CA VAL A 105 -6.57 4.90 20.50
C VAL A 105 -7.82 5.48 19.82
N ALA A 106 -8.95 5.53 20.53
CA ALA A 106 -10.18 6.11 20.00
C ALA A 106 -10.05 7.60 19.71
N THR A 107 -9.46 8.39 20.62
CA THR A 107 -9.26 9.84 20.40
C THR A 107 -8.37 10.09 19.19
N PHE A 108 -7.26 9.35 19.05
CA PHE A 108 -6.40 9.41 17.86
C PHE A 108 -7.16 9.03 16.58
N THR A 109 -7.97 7.97 16.63
CA THR A 109 -8.74 7.49 15.48
C THR A 109 -9.81 8.51 15.07
N LEU A 110 -10.51 9.13 16.01
CA LEU A 110 -11.51 10.17 15.75
C LEU A 110 -10.87 11.45 15.19
N ALA A 111 -9.72 11.87 15.73
CA ALA A 111 -8.95 12.98 15.16
C ALA A 111 -8.54 12.68 13.71
N THR A 112 -8.07 11.46 13.43
CA THR A 112 -7.74 11.02 12.07
C THR A 112 -8.97 11.03 11.16
N ALA A 113 -10.13 10.57 11.64
CA ALA A 113 -11.37 10.60 10.88
C ALA A 113 -11.76 12.04 10.47
N LEU A 114 -11.62 13.00 11.40
CA LEU A 114 -11.87 14.40 11.13
C LEU A 114 -10.89 14.97 10.09
N SER A 115 -9.58 14.70 10.24
CA SER A 115 -8.58 15.14 9.26
C SER A 115 -8.85 14.55 7.87
N LEU A 116 -9.23 13.28 7.78
CA LEU A 116 -9.59 12.63 6.52
C LEU A 116 -10.86 13.22 5.89
N ALA A 117 -11.86 13.58 6.70
CA ALA A 117 -13.07 14.23 6.22
C ALA A 117 -12.76 15.62 5.65
N LEU A 118 -11.98 16.43 6.36
CA LEU A 118 -11.55 17.75 5.90
C LEU A 118 -10.74 17.66 4.60
N TYR A 119 -9.81 16.71 4.53
CA TYR A 119 -9.02 16.44 3.33
C TYR A 119 -9.89 16.01 2.14
N SER A 120 -10.91 15.20 2.39
CA SER A 120 -11.85 14.74 1.35
C SER A 120 -12.69 15.89 0.80
N CYS A 121 -13.12 16.81 1.66
CA CYS A 121 -13.85 18.02 1.26
C CYS A 121 -12.98 18.95 0.41
N SER A 122 -11.71 19.17 0.77
CA SER A 122 -10.82 20.07 0.03
C SER A 122 -10.41 19.53 -1.34
N THR A 123 -10.32 18.20 -1.47
CA THR A 123 -9.79 17.57 -2.68
C THR A 123 -10.87 17.18 -3.69
N ILE A 124 -12.14 17.40 -3.38
CA ILE A 124 -13.27 17.04 -4.25
C ILE A 124 -13.21 17.75 -5.62
N SER A 125 -12.59 18.93 -5.68
CA SER A 125 -12.37 19.69 -6.91
C SER A 125 -11.39 19.00 -7.88
N GLN A 126 -10.43 18.22 -7.36
CA GLN A 126 -9.41 17.51 -8.16
C GLN A 126 -9.92 16.16 -8.71
N LEU A 127 -11.10 15.72 -8.27
CA LEU A 127 -11.65 14.41 -8.61
C LEU A 127 -11.99 14.26 -10.10
N LYS A 128 -12.46 15.35 -10.73
CA LYS A 128 -12.88 15.34 -12.14
C LYS A 128 -11.72 14.98 -13.07
N ARG A 129 -10.53 15.49 -12.79
CA ARG A 129 -9.33 15.29 -13.62
C ARG A 129 -8.68 13.93 -13.38
N THR A 130 -8.58 13.51 -12.12
CA THR A 130 -8.09 12.16 -11.75
C THR A 130 -8.94 11.06 -12.37
N HIS A 131 -10.26 11.26 -12.42
CA HIS A 131 -11.17 10.31 -13.03
C HIS A 131 -10.85 10.05 -14.51
N GLN A 132 -10.51 11.08 -15.28
CA GLN A 132 -10.17 10.92 -16.70
C GLN A 132 -8.92 10.07 -16.87
N ILE A 133 -7.83 10.42 -16.16
CA ILE A 133 -6.57 9.68 -16.22
C ILE A 133 -6.74 8.23 -15.76
N LEU A 134 -7.49 8.01 -14.67
CA LEU A 134 -7.77 6.67 -14.16
C LEU A 134 -8.57 5.84 -15.17
N THR A 135 -9.58 6.44 -15.81
CA THR A 135 -10.40 5.77 -16.82
C THR A 135 -9.55 5.40 -18.03
N ASP A 136 -8.80 6.36 -18.58
CA ASP A 136 -7.95 6.15 -19.76
C ASP A 136 -6.85 5.11 -19.50
N SER A 137 -6.28 5.11 -18.30
CA SER A 137 -5.25 4.14 -17.90
C SER A 137 -5.82 2.73 -17.73
N ILE A 138 -7.04 2.60 -17.19
CA ILE A 138 -7.67 1.29 -16.96
C ILE A 138 -8.21 0.70 -18.27
N THR A 139 -8.80 1.51 -19.14
CA THR A 139 -9.33 1.04 -20.44
C THR A 139 -8.22 0.60 -21.39
N ALA A 140 -7.02 1.13 -21.22
CA ALA A 140 -5.83 0.72 -21.96
C ALA A 140 -5.41 -0.75 -21.73
N VAL A 141 -5.93 -1.42 -20.70
CA VAL A 141 -5.60 -2.83 -20.42
C VAL A 141 -6.88 -3.66 -20.29
N PRO A 142 -7.23 -4.46 -21.31
CA PRO A 142 -8.43 -5.28 -21.23
C PRO A 142 -8.31 -6.30 -20.09
N LEU A 143 -9.34 -6.36 -19.24
CA LEU A 143 -9.39 -7.33 -18.15
C LEU A 143 -9.59 -8.74 -18.71
N SER A 144 -8.49 -9.46 -18.91
CA SER A 144 -8.56 -10.88 -19.29
C SER A 144 -8.85 -11.78 -18.08
N ILE A 145 -9.48 -12.93 -18.31
CA ILE A 145 -9.69 -13.96 -17.28
C ILE A 145 -8.34 -14.38 -16.65
N LYS A 146 -7.27 -14.41 -17.45
CA LYS A 146 -5.91 -14.71 -16.97
C LYS A 146 -5.45 -13.68 -15.93
N VAL A 147 -5.62 -12.38 -16.22
CA VAL A 147 -5.31 -11.29 -15.28
C VAL A 147 -6.10 -11.46 -13.98
N ALA A 148 -7.42 -11.67 -14.07
CA ALA A 148 -8.26 -11.82 -12.90
C ALA A 148 -7.80 -12.98 -12.01
N ARG A 149 -7.42 -14.12 -12.62
CA ARG A 149 -6.84 -15.27 -11.90
C ARG A 149 -5.57 -14.92 -11.14
N PHE A 150 -4.66 -14.11 -11.70
CA PHE A 150 -3.42 -13.72 -11.01
C PHE A 150 -3.67 -12.75 -9.85
N VAL A 151 -4.58 -11.79 -10.02
CA VAL A 151 -4.95 -10.89 -8.93
C VAL A 151 -5.59 -11.68 -7.78
N THR A 152 -6.51 -12.60 -8.09
CA THR A 152 -7.09 -13.52 -7.11
C THR A 152 -6.03 -14.40 -6.44
N PHE A 153 -5.05 -14.91 -7.18
CA PHE A 153 -3.96 -15.71 -6.61
C PHE A 153 -3.14 -14.93 -5.56
N GLY A 154 -2.79 -13.68 -5.84
CA GLY A 154 -2.05 -12.89 -4.85
C GLY A 154 -2.92 -12.43 -3.69
N LEU A 155 -4.24 -12.23 -3.87
CA LEU A 155 -5.18 -12.05 -2.75
C LEU A 155 -5.24 -13.29 -1.86
N ILE A 156 -5.36 -14.49 -2.44
CA ILE A 156 -5.34 -15.76 -1.69
C ILE A 156 -4.01 -15.90 -0.93
N THR A 157 -2.89 -15.60 -1.58
CA THR A 157 -1.56 -15.63 -0.92
C THR A 157 -1.50 -14.65 0.25
N GLY A 158 -2.07 -13.45 0.09
CA GLY A 158 -2.22 -12.46 1.16
C GLY A 158 -3.07 -12.99 2.32
N VAL A 159 -4.22 -13.60 2.05
CA VAL A 159 -5.08 -14.22 3.07
C VAL A 159 -4.36 -15.30 3.86
N ILE A 160 -3.70 -16.24 3.17
CA ILE A 160 -2.96 -17.34 3.80
C ILE A 160 -1.88 -16.77 4.73
N TYR A 161 -1.11 -15.78 4.26
CA TYR A 161 -0.08 -15.16 5.06
C TYR A 161 -0.65 -14.36 6.24
N ALA A 162 -1.73 -13.59 6.05
CA ALA A 162 -2.40 -12.85 7.12
C ALA A 162 -2.96 -13.79 8.21
N TRP A 163 -3.52 -14.93 7.83
CA TRP A 163 -3.97 -15.94 8.78
C TRP A 163 -2.81 -16.50 9.60
N PHE A 164 -1.73 -16.89 8.93
CA PHE A 164 -0.53 -17.37 9.62
C PHE A 164 0.05 -16.31 10.55
N TRP A 165 0.17 -15.07 10.09
CA TRP A 165 0.63 -13.93 10.87
C TRP A 165 -0.23 -13.66 12.11
N SER A 166 -1.56 -13.81 11.98
CA SER A 166 -2.52 -13.58 13.06
C SER A 166 -2.34 -14.53 14.26
N LEU A 167 -1.78 -15.72 14.03
CA LEU A 167 -1.41 -16.66 15.09
C LEU A 167 -0.29 -16.09 15.97
N GLY A 168 0.73 -15.50 15.35
CA GLY A 168 1.83 -14.85 16.05
C GLY A 168 1.38 -13.63 16.84
N ALA A 169 0.52 -12.79 16.23
CA ALA A 169 -0.05 -11.62 16.90
C ALA A 169 -0.86 -12.01 18.15
N GLY A 170 -1.69 -13.06 18.05
CA GLY A 170 -2.40 -13.63 19.20
C GLY A 170 -1.46 -14.17 20.27
N GLY A 171 -0.37 -14.80 19.84
CA GLY A 171 0.65 -15.33 20.73
C GLY A 171 1.26 -14.26 21.65
N VAL A 172 1.62 -13.09 21.09
CA VAL A 172 2.15 -11.97 21.88
C VAL A 172 1.13 -11.37 22.85
N LEU A 173 -0.14 -11.30 22.44
CA LEU A 173 -1.21 -10.68 23.23
C LEU A 173 -1.74 -11.60 24.34
N SER A 174 -1.57 -12.91 24.20
CA SER A 174 -2.04 -13.91 25.17
C SER A 174 -1.31 -13.85 26.52
N LYS A 175 -0.02 -13.53 26.52
CA LYS A 175 0.85 -13.59 27.70
C LYS A 175 1.77 -12.38 27.71
N GLY A 176 1.72 -11.62 28.81
CA GLY A 176 2.61 -10.48 29.00
C GLY A 176 4.06 -10.93 28.90
N SER A 177 4.76 -10.50 27.85
CA SER A 177 6.19 -10.71 27.68
C SER A 177 6.91 -9.38 27.87
N PRO A 178 8.07 -9.34 28.56
CA PRO A 178 8.87 -8.12 28.63
C PRO A 178 9.28 -7.59 27.25
N PHE A 179 9.30 -8.46 26.24
CA PHE A 179 9.66 -8.11 24.85
C PHE A 179 8.45 -7.96 23.92
N ALA A 180 7.23 -7.84 24.47
CA ALA A 180 6.00 -7.76 23.66
C ALA A 180 6.05 -6.65 22.61
N GLY A 181 6.59 -5.47 22.95
CA GLY A 181 6.77 -4.37 22.01
C GLY A 181 7.67 -4.71 20.83
N ILE A 182 8.79 -5.40 21.07
CA ILE A 182 9.73 -5.84 20.03
C ILE A 182 9.06 -6.88 19.13
N TYR A 183 8.33 -7.84 19.70
CA TYR A 183 7.62 -8.84 18.91
C TYR A 183 6.54 -8.22 18.02
N ILE A 184 5.75 -7.28 18.56
CA ILE A 184 4.73 -6.55 17.78
C ILE A 184 5.40 -5.77 16.64
N LEU A 185 6.51 -5.08 16.90
CA LEU A 185 7.24 -4.34 15.88
C LEU A 185 7.77 -5.25 14.76
N VAL A 186 8.44 -6.36 15.11
CA VAL A 186 8.96 -7.34 14.15
C VAL A 186 7.83 -7.95 13.33
N LEU A 187 6.73 -8.33 13.96
CA LEU A 187 5.55 -8.86 13.28
C LEU A 187 4.93 -7.82 12.35
N PHE A 188 4.80 -6.56 12.77
CA PHE A 188 4.28 -5.48 11.92
C PHE A 188 5.18 -5.23 10.70
N LEU A 189 6.49 -5.08 10.90
CA LEU A 189 7.45 -4.88 9.81
C LEU A 189 7.42 -6.06 8.83
N SER A 190 7.31 -7.28 9.35
CA SER A 190 7.18 -8.47 8.53
C SER A 190 5.88 -8.51 7.73
N LEU A 191 4.75 -8.16 8.35
CA LEU A 191 3.47 -8.05 7.66
C LEU A 191 3.54 -7.03 6.53
N ALA A 192 4.03 -5.83 6.85
CA ALA A 192 4.16 -4.74 5.90
C ALA A 192 5.07 -5.09 4.73
N TRP A 193 6.23 -5.71 5.00
CA TRP A 193 7.16 -6.07 3.94
C TRP A 193 6.60 -7.17 3.03
N THR A 194 6.11 -8.27 3.59
CA THR A 194 5.56 -9.38 2.78
C THR A 194 4.34 -8.95 1.96
N MET A 195 3.41 -8.20 2.56
CA MET A 195 2.23 -7.72 1.84
C MET A 195 2.60 -6.74 0.72
N ASN A 196 3.59 -5.87 0.95
CA ASN A 196 4.11 -4.99 -0.11
C ASN A 196 4.82 -5.80 -1.20
N VAL A 197 5.53 -6.89 -0.90
CA VAL A 197 6.11 -7.78 -1.93
C VAL A 197 5.03 -8.42 -2.80
N ILE A 198 3.95 -8.93 -2.20
CA ILE A 198 2.81 -9.49 -2.94
C ILE A 198 2.20 -8.42 -3.85
N ARG A 199 1.88 -7.25 -3.28
CA ARG A 199 1.33 -6.10 -4.01
C ARG A 199 2.25 -5.64 -5.15
N ASN A 200 3.54 -5.48 -4.89
CA ASN A 200 4.48 -4.93 -5.87
C ASN A 200 4.83 -5.94 -6.96
N THR A 201 4.72 -7.24 -6.70
CA THR A 201 4.79 -8.27 -7.74
C THR A 201 3.66 -8.10 -8.75
N MET A 202 2.44 -7.82 -8.28
CA MET A 202 1.33 -7.46 -9.18
C MET A 202 1.61 -6.16 -9.92
N HIS A 203 2.11 -5.12 -9.24
CA HIS A 203 2.47 -3.83 -9.88
C HIS A 203 3.42 -4.03 -11.05
N VAL A 204 4.51 -4.75 -10.85
CA VAL A 204 5.53 -5.00 -11.88
C VAL A 204 4.94 -5.78 -13.06
N ALA A 205 4.16 -6.82 -12.80
CA ALA A 205 3.56 -7.62 -13.86
C ALA A 205 2.52 -6.83 -14.67
N ILE A 206 1.61 -6.13 -13.99
CA ILE A 206 0.50 -5.40 -14.60
C ILE A 206 1.01 -4.17 -15.35
N SER A 207 1.92 -3.40 -14.74
CA SER A 207 2.50 -2.22 -15.41
C SER A 207 3.26 -2.60 -16.67
N ARG A 208 3.93 -3.75 -16.70
CA ARG A 208 4.59 -4.25 -17.91
C ARG A 208 3.60 -4.56 -19.02
N ILE A 209 2.52 -5.29 -18.71
CA ILE A 209 1.46 -5.60 -19.68
C ILE A 209 0.85 -4.29 -20.21
N ALA A 210 0.50 -3.38 -19.31
CA ALA A 210 -0.07 -2.08 -19.63
C ALA A 210 0.84 -1.26 -20.54
N TYR A 211 2.12 -1.14 -20.16
CA TYR A 211 3.11 -0.39 -20.90
C TYR A 211 3.31 -0.95 -22.32
N MET A 212 3.39 -2.29 -22.48
CA MET A 212 3.60 -2.90 -23.79
C MET A 212 2.41 -2.72 -24.73
N HIS A 213 1.19 -2.74 -24.18
CA HIS A 213 -0.01 -2.44 -24.95
C HIS A 213 -0.05 -0.95 -25.36
N LEU A 214 0.22 -0.03 -24.42
CA LEU A 214 0.22 1.41 -24.65
C LEU A 214 1.29 1.88 -25.66
N MET A 215 2.52 1.38 -25.53
CA MET A 215 3.65 1.82 -26.34
C MET A 215 3.74 1.11 -27.68
N HIS A 216 3.50 -0.21 -27.70
CA HIS A 216 3.76 -1.04 -28.87
C HIS A 216 2.50 -1.67 -29.46
N GLY A 217 1.36 -1.63 -28.76
CA GLY A 217 0.17 -2.36 -29.17
C GLY A 217 0.29 -3.86 -29.07
N LEU A 218 1.24 -4.35 -28.28
CA LEU A 218 1.53 -5.76 -28.16
C LEU A 218 0.79 -6.34 -26.96
N ASP A 219 -0.05 -7.33 -27.21
CA ASP A 219 -0.66 -8.13 -26.16
C ASP A 219 0.34 -9.15 -25.62
N MET A 220 0.92 -8.84 -24.47
CA MET A 220 1.79 -9.76 -23.76
C MET A 220 1.00 -10.90 -23.11
N ASP A 221 1.56 -12.12 -23.12
CA ASP A 221 0.99 -13.19 -22.31
C ASP A 221 1.14 -12.88 -20.81
N VAL A 222 0.01 -12.86 -20.14
CA VAL A 222 -0.12 -12.50 -18.71
C VAL A 222 0.66 -13.47 -17.83
N SER A 223 0.67 -14.76 -18.19
CA SER A 223 1.37 -15.80 -17.41
C SER A 223 2.87 -15.61 -17.48
N GLN A 224 3.40 -15.30 -18.66
CA GLN A 224 4.80 -14.95 -18.83
C GLN A 224 5.18 -13.70 -18.02
N ALA A 225 4.40 -12.61 -18.13
CA ALA A 225 4.68 -11.37 -17.40
C ALA A 225 4.74 -11.57 -15.88
N PHE A 226 3.79 -12.33 -15.33
CA PHE A 226 3.77 -12.65 -13.91
C PHE A 226 4.93 -13.57 -13.49
N THR A 227 5.21 -14.61 -14.28
CA THR A 227 6.30 -15.55 -13.99
C THR A 227 7.64 -14.82 -13.98
N GLU A 228 7.88 -13.93 -14.95
CA GLU A 228 9.10 -13.14 -15.00
C GLU A 228 9.19 -12.14 -13.85
N ALA A 229 8.08 -11.49 -13.47
CA ALA A 229 8.06 -10.62 -12.29
C ALA A 229 8.40 -11.39 -11.00
N ALA A 230 7.80 -12.56 -10.80
CA ALA A 230 7.97 -13.40 -9.61
C ALA A 230 9.33 -14.11 -9.54
N THR A 231 10.05 -14.26 -10.66
CA THR A 231 11.33 -14.97 -10.72
C THR A 231 12.52 -14.04 -10.96
N LYS A 232 12.50 -13.29 -12.05
CA LYS A 232 13.61 -12.43 -12.51
C LYS A 232 13.65 -11.10 -11.75
N SER A 233 12.48 -10.48 -11.53
CA SER A 233 12.40 -9.16 -10.89
C SER A 233 12.21 -9.21 -9.36
N LEU A 234 12.10 -10.41 -8.78
CA LEU A 234 11.78 -10.59 -7.36
C LEU A 234 12.76 -9.86 -6.42
N SER A 235 14.04 -9.86 -6.74
CA SER A 235 15.04 -9.13 -5.97
C SER A 235 14.77 -7.62 -5.90
N SER A 236 14.50 -7.02 -7.06
CA SER A 236 14.17 -5.60 -7.17
C SER A 236 12.84 -5.29 -6.49
N ILE A 237 11.87 -6.21 -6.60
CA ILE A 237 10.59 -6.11 -5.90
C ILE A 237 10.79 -6.13 -4.38
N CYS A 238 11.56 -7.09 -3.84
CA CYS A 238 11.83 -7.18 -2.40
C CYS A 238 12.50 -5.91 -1.86
N LEU A 239 13.50 -5.39 -2.57
CA LEU A 239 14.18 -4.15 -2.20
C LEU A 239 13.23 -2.95 -2.27
N GLY A 240 12.50 -2.79 -3.36
CA GLY A 240 11.55 -1.71 -3.56
C GLY A 240 10.39 -1.73 -2.55
N SER A 241 9.93 -2.92 -2.15
CA SER A 241 8.89 -3.09 -1.13
C SER A 241 9.30 -2.68 0.27
N ALA A 242 10.60 -2.60 0.56
CA ALA A 242 11.12 -2.02 1.79
C ALA A 242 11.40 -0.51 1.64
N MET A 243 12.07 -0.12 0.55
CA MET A 243 12.53 1.26 0.34
C MET A 243 11.42 2.23 -0.03
N ALA A 244 10.54 1.89 -0.99
CA ALA A 244 9.55 2.83 -1.52
C ALA A 244 8.52 3.29 -0.47
N PRO A 245 7.99 2.42 0.43
CA PRO A 245 7.16 2.88 1.53
C PRO A 245 7.91 3.76 2.53
N ALA A 246 9.16 3.42 2.86
CA ALA A 246 9.96 4.20 3.80
C ALA A 246 10.25 5.61 3.29
N ILE A 247 10.68 5.72 2.03
CA ILE A 247 10.93 7.02 1.36
C ILE A 247 9.62 7.80 1.19
N GLY A 248 8.53 7.11 0.83
CA GLY A 248 7.20 7.72 0.73
C GLY A 248 6.71 8.29 2.07
N ALA A 249 6.89 7.56 3.17
CA ALA A 249 6.57 8.02 4.51
C ALA A 249 7.43 9.23 4.91
N PHE A 250 8.73 9.18 4.62
CA PHE A 250 9.65 10.29 4.86
C PHE A 250 9.24 11.56 4.10
N ARG A 251 8.92 11.45 2.80
CA ARG A 251 8.40 12.57 1.99
C ARG A 251 7.06 13.09 2.49
N GLY A 252 6.18 12.21 2.95
CA GLY A 252 4.91 12.58 3.57
C GLY A 252 5.11 13.44 4.83
N MET A 253 6.03 13.02 5.71
CA MET A 253 6.40 13.79 6.90
C MET A 253 7.03 15.13 6.54
N ALA A 254 7.96 15.15 5.59
CA ALA A 254 8.60 16.39 5.12
C ALA A 254 7.56 17.42 4.63
N ARG A 255 6.57 16.97 3.86
CA ARG A 255 5.48 17.82 3.36
C ARG A 255 4.55 18.30 4.48
N ALA A 256 4.21 17.43 5.42
CA ALA A 256 3.40 17.81 6.58
C ALA A 256 4.11 18.88 7.41
N MET A 257 5.41 18.70 7.67
CA MET A 257 6.24 19.68 8.37
C MET A 257 6.31 21.01 7.60
N ALA A 258 6.51 20.98 6.28
CA ALA A 258 6.52 22.19 5.46
C ALA A 258 5.18 22.93 5.48
N ALA A 259 4.05 22.22 5.47
CA ALA A 259 2.71 22.82 5.55
C ALA A 259 2.45 23.48 6.92
N ILE A 260 3.00 22.93 8.00
CA ILE A 260 2.88 23.48 9.36
C ILE A 260 3.85 24.65 9.57
N ALA A 261 5.05 24.59 9.00
CA ALA A 261 6.10 25.59 9.12
C ALA A 261 5.79 26.92 8.38
N GLY A 262 4.73 26.97 7.56
CA GLY A 262 4.29 28.18 6.86
C GLY A 262 3.86 29.34 7.79
N GLY A 263 3.86 29.16 9.11
CA GLY A 263 3.64 30.21 10.10
C GLY A 263 4.90 30.48 10.94
N SER A 264 5.50 31.67 10.74
CA SER A 264 6.32 32.50 11.65
C SER A 264 7.41 31.90 12.57
N ASP A 265 7.65 30.59 12.59
CA ASP A 265 8.55 29.94 13.55
C ASP A 265 9.84 29.45 12.86
N GLU A 266 10.96 30.12 13.14
CA GLU A 266 12.25 29.90 12.48
C GLU A 266 12.80 28.47 12.68
N PHE A 267 12.49 27.83 13.83
CA PHE A 267 12.93 26.47 14.12
C PHE A 267 12.21 25.43 13.25
N LEU A 268 10.91 25.59 13.06
CA LEU A 268 10.10 24.73 12.19
C LEU A 268 10.50 24.90 10.72
N PHE A 269 10.88 26.10 10.31
CA PHE A 269 11.39 26.39 8.97
C PHE A 269 12.72 25.68 8.67
N SER A 270 13.66 25.68 9.62
CA SER A 270 14.94 24.97 9.49
C SER A 270 14.74 23.45 9.40
N CYS A 271 13.89 22.89 10.27
CA CYS A 271 13.54 21.47 10.22
C CYS A 271 12.85 21.10 8.90
N ALA A 272 11.87 21.89 8.45
CA ALA A 272 11.18 21.67 7.18
C ALA A 272 12.17 21.64 6.01
N THR A 273 13.11 22.60 5.96
CA THR A 273 14.13 22.69 4.91
C THR A 273 15.09 21.48 4.92
N CYS A 274 15.46 20.98 6.10
CA CYS A 274 16.28 19.78 6.23
C CYS A 274 15.55 18.52 5.73
N TYR A 275 14.29 18.35 6.15
CA TYR A 275 13.47 17.22 5.73
C TYR A 275 13.15 17.23 4.23
N THR A 276 12.89 18.40 3.64
CA THR A 276 12.66 18.51 2.19
C THR A 276 13.94 18.24 1.41
N GLY A 277 15.09 18.79 1.84
CA GLY A 277 16.38 18.51 1.20
C GLY A 277 16.76 17.03 1.23
N LEU A 278 16.53 16.33 2.34
CA LEU A 278 16.77 14.89 2.43
C LEU A 278 15.75 14.09 1.59
N ALA A 279 14.49 14.54 1.52
CA ALA A 279 13.48 13.86 0.71
C ALA A 279 13.82 13.94 -0.78
N ASP A 280 14.33 15.08 -1.24
CA ASP A 280 14.73 15.29 -2.64
C ASP A 280 15.98 14.48 -3.02
N GLN A 281 16.89 14.24 -2.08
CA GLN A 281 18.04 13.34 -2.29
C GLN A 281 17.65 11.85 -2.31
N LEU A 282 16.64 11.47 -1.53
CA LEU A 282 16.18 10.07 -1.44
C LEU A 282 15.23 9.68 -2.57
N LEU A 283 14.49 10.63 -3.14
CA LEU A 283 13.46 10.36 -4.15
C LEU A 283 13.98 9.70 -5.44
N PRO A 284 15.15 10.06 -5.98
CA PRO A 284 15.76 9.33 -7.09
C PRO A 284 16.10 7.87 -6.72
N SER A 285 16.31 7.57 -5.44
CA SER A 285 16.74 6.24 -4.99
C SER A 285 15.59 5.26 -4.68
N GLY A 286 14.36 5.74 -4.49
CA GLY A 286 13.21 4.86 -4.32
C GLY A 286 11.85 5.54 -4.48
N ASN A 287 11.40 5.61 -5.73
CA ASN A 287 10.04 6.00 -6.08
C ASN A 287 9.19 4.81 -6.55
N TRP A 288 7.87 4.94 -6.45
CA TRP A 288 6.92 3.90 -6.83
C TRP A 288 6.82 3.71 -8.35
N TRP A 289 7.20 4.71 -9.15
CA TRP A 289 7.23 4.64 -10.61
C TRP A 289 8.33 3.72 -11.13
N ALA A 290 9.39 3.50 -10.34
CA ALA A 290 10.48 2.57 -10.63
C ALA A 290 10.00 1.15 -10.96
N PHE A 291 8.87 0.70 -10.38
CA PHE A 291 8.33 -0.64 -10.62
C PHE A 291 7.98 -0.88 -12.10
N VAL A 292 7.66 0.18 -12.87
CA VAL A 292 7.43 0.07 -14.31
C VAL A 292 8.73 -0.30 -15.03
N HIS A 293 9.82 0.44 -14.78
CA HIS A 293 11.13 0.14 -15.38
C HIS A 293 11.72 -1.20 -14.90
N VAL A 294 11.42 -1.63 -13.67
CA VAL A 294 11.79 -2.96 -13.18
C VAL A 294 11.08 -4.06 -13.98
N GLY A 295 9.83 -3.85 -14.39
CA GLY A 295 9.05 -4.81 -15.18
C GLY A 295 9.41 -4.80 -16.66
N VAL A 296 9.45 -3.63 -17.26
CA VAL A 296 9.64 -3.42 -18.71
C VAL A 296 11.10 -3.61 -19.11
N HIS A 297 12.00 -2.90 -18.43
CA HIS A 297 13.42 -2.83 -18.81
C HIS A 297 14.31 -3.81 -18.03
N SER A 298 13.73 -4.62 -17.13
CA SER A 298 14.44 -5.58 -16.28
C SER A 298 15.61 -4.97 -15.47
N LYS A 299 15.47 -3.70 -15.07
CA LYS A 299 16.49 -2.96 -14.32
C LYS A 299 16.43 -3.25 -12.81
N GLY A 300 17.56 -3.02 -12.12
CA GLY A 300 17.60 -3.01 -10.66
C GLY A 300 16.75 -1.87 -10.09
N PHE A 301 16.07 -2.06 -8.94
CA PHE A 301 15.12 -1.08 -8.40
C PHE A 301 15.70 0.34 -8.25
N VAL A 302 16.90 0.49 -7.68
CA VAL A 302 17.53 1.80 -7.48
C VAL A 302 17.86 2.49 -8.80
N GLN A 303 18.37 1.73 -9.79
CA GLN A 303 18.65 2.27 -11.12
C GLN A 303 17.35 2.66 -11.84
N ALA A 304 16.35 1.78 -11.81
CA ALA A 304 15.03 2.04 -12.36
C ALA A 304 14.40 3.31 -11.76
N SER A 305 14.57 3.52 -10.45
CA SER A 305 14.10 4.70 -9.74
C SER A 305 14.76 5.98 -10.23
N ARG A 306 16.08 5.98 -10.42
CA ARG A 306 16.83 7.15 -10.91
C ARG A 306 16.43 7.49 -12.34
N ASP A 307 16.43 6.49 -13.23
CA ASP A 307 16.12 6.67 -14.64
C ASP A 307 14.70 7.25 -14.84
N VAL A 308 13.71 6.75 -14.11
CA VAL A 308 12.33 7.27 -14.19
C VAL A 308 12.25 8.70 -13.67
N TRP A 309 12.94 9.01 -12.57
CA TRP A 309 12.90 10.35 -11.99
C TRP A 309 13.56 11.38 -12.92
N GLU A 310 14.72 11.06 -13.49
CA GLU A 310 15.40 11.91 -14.48
C GLU A 310 14.54 12.14 -15.72
N LEU A 311 13.83 11.10 -16.17
CA LEU A 311 12.89 11.22 -17.29
C LEU A 311 11.74 12.19 -16.98
N PHE A 312 11.14 12.10 -15.79
CA PHE A 312 10.07 13.02 -15.38
C PHE A 312 10.54 14.46 -15.25
N VAL A 313 11.76 14.69 -14.75
CA VAL A 313 12.37 16.02 -14.69
C VAL A 313 12.58 16.56 -16.11
N LYS A 314 13.14 15.75 -17.01
CA LYS A 314 13.38 16.13 -18.42
C LYS A 314 12.09 16.53 -19.14
N GLN A 315 11.00 15.82 -18.88
CA GLN A 315 9.69 16.07 -19.50
C GLN A 315 8.81 17.07 -18.73
N LYS A 316 9.34 17.72 -17.68
CA LYS A 316 8.60 18.66 -16.81
C LYS A 316 7.32 18.07 -16.19
N MET A 317 7.30 16.77 -15.93
CA MET A 317 6.14 16.05 -15.37
C MET A 317 6.10 16.03 -13.84
N VAL A 318 7.07 16.63 -13.16
CA VAL A 318 7.11 16.67 -11.68
C VAL A 318 5.82 17.29 -11.08
N PRO A 319 5.27 18.41 -11.58
CA PRO A 319 4.03 18.98 -11.04
C PRO A 319 2.80 18.09 -11.23
N VAL A 320 2.75 17.34 -12.33
CA VAL A 320 1.72 16.34 -12.63
C VAL A 320 1.78 15.22 -11.58
N ILE A 321 2.96 14.67 -11.34
CA ILE A 321 3.19 13.59 -10.38
C ILE A 321 2.84 14.02 -8.96
N ASP A 322 3.18 15.25 -8.59
CA ASP A 322 2.89 15.77 -7.26
C ASP A 322 1.40 16.02 -7.01
N ARG A 323 0.63 16.20 -8.09
CA ARG A 323 -0.84 16.31 -8.06
C ARG A 323 -1.55 15.00 -8.42
N ASP A 324 -0.82 13.89 -8.64
CA ASP A 324 -1.43 12.59 -8.91
C ASP A 324 -2.16 12.07 -7.66
N PHE A 325 -3.47 11.94 -7.80
CA PHE A 325 -4.36 11.50 -6.72
C PHE A 325 -4.45 9.97 -6.62
N THR A 326 -3.83 9.21 -7.53
CA THR A 326 -3.94 7.74 -7.55
C THR A 326 -3.31 7.09 -6.31
N ALA A 327 -2.17 7.62 -5.84
CA ALA A 327 -1.55 7.15 -4.61
C ALA A 327 -2.44 7.41 -3.38
N VAL A 328 -3.10 8.57 -3.35
CA VAL A 328 -4.04 8.96 -2.29
C VAL A 328 -5.28 8.06 -2.33
N PHE A 329 -5.87 7.85 -3.51
CA PHE A 329 -6.97 6.92 -3.73
C PHE A 329 -6.67 5.53 -3.16
N CYS A 330 -5.51 4.96 -3.49
CA CYS A 330 -5.11 3.65 -2.98
C CYS A 330 -4.91 3.67 -1.47
N PHE A 331 -4.34 4.74 -0.93
CA PHE A 331 -4.12 4.90 0.50
C PHE A 331 -5.44 4.96 1.29
N LEU A 332 -6.37 5.82 0.86
CA LEU A 332 -7.70 5.97 1.47
C LEU A 332 -8.55 4.71 1.32
N SER A 333 -8.47 4.05 0.16
CA SER A 333 -9.07 2.73 -0.05
C SER A 333 -8.56 1.71 0.95
N GLY A 334 -7.25 1.69 1.21
CA GLY A 334 -6.64 0.87 2.25
C GLY A 334 -7.15 1.22 3.65
N ILE A 335 -7.24 2.52 4.01
CA ILE A 335 -7.79 2.94 5.31
C ILE A 335 -9.24 2.49 5.46
N ALA A 336 -10.07 2.67 4.45
CA ALA A 336 -11.46 2.20 4.46
C ALA A 336 -11.54 0.68 4.67
N GLY A 337 -10.72 -0.10 3.96
CA GLY A 337 -10.65 -1.55 4.11
C GLY A 337 -10.16 -2.01 5.50
N GLY A 338 -9.13 -1.36 6.01
CA GLY A 338 -8.59 -1.61 7.34
C GLY A 338 -9.61 -1.29 8.42
N THR A 339 -10.22 -0.11 8.39
CA THR A 339 -11.21 0.30 9.40
C THR A 339 -12.48 -0.54 9.34
N LEU A 340 -12.94 -0.93 8.14
CA LEU A 340 -14.03 -1.91 8.01
C LEU A 340 -13.68 -3.24 8.69
N SER A 341 -12.46 -3.74 8.47
CA SER A 341 -11.98 -5.01 9.06
C SER A 341 -11.85 -4.91 10.58
N ALA A 342 -11.33 -3.78 11.08
CA ALA A 342 -11.24 -3.45 12.50
C ALA A 342 -12.61 -3.37 13.15
N MET A 343 -13.59 -2.80 12.45
CA MET A 343 -14.95 -2.67 12.94
C MET A 343 -15.62 -4.04 13.08
N VAL A 344 -15.48 -4.93 12.09
CA VAL A 344 -16.01 -6.30 12.15
C VAL A 344 -15.31 -7.11 13.25
N GLY A 345 -13.98 -7.13 13.24
CA GLY A 345 -13.20 -7.92 14.20
C GLY A 345 -13.35 -7.42 15.62
N GLY A 346 -13.29 -6.10 15.82
CA GLY A 346 -13.48 -5.45 17.11
C GLY A 346 -14.87 -5.64 17.67
N SER A 347 -15.93 -5.56 16.84
CA SER A 347 -17.32 -5.79 17.28
C SER A 347 -17.50 -7.22 17.75
N TRP A 348 -16.94 -8.19 17.03
CA TRP A 348 -16.99 -9.59 17.47
C TRP A 348 -16.24 -9.81 18.79
N MET A 349 -15.05 -9.21 18.92
CA MET A 349 -14.26 -9.30 20.15
C MET A 349 -14.94 -8.61 21.34
N LEU A 350 -15.70 -7.52 21.13
CA LEU A 350 -16.45 -6.88 22.22
C LEU A 350 -17.48 -7.82 22.86
N VAL A 351 -18.05 -8.72 22.06
CA VAL A 351 -19.03 -9.71 22.53
C VAL A 351 -18.34 -10.88 23.20
N VAL A 352 -17.21 -11.35 22.65
CA VAL A 352 -16.56 -12.59 23.09
C VAL A 352 -15.55 -12.37 24.22
N GLU A 353 -14.68 -11.37 24.11
CA GLU A 353 -13.62 -11.08 25.09
C GLU A 353 -13.13 -9.62 24.97
N LYS A 354 -13.66 -8.75 25.83
CA LYS A 354 -13.39 -7.30 25.79
C LYS A 354 -11.91 -6.95 25.93
N ARG A 355 -11.12 -7.80 26.62
CA ARG A 355 -9.68 -7.56 26.85
C ARG A 355 -8.88 -7.44 25.56
N TYR A 356 -9.30 -8.14 24.50
CA TYR A 356 -8.54 -8.21 23.25
C TYR A 356 -8.99 -7.22 22.18
N VAL A 357 -10.04 -6.44 22.43
CA VAL A 357 -10.68 -5.60 21.41
C VAL A 357 -9.71 -4.62 20.77
N THR A 358 -8.93 -3.86 21.56
CA THR A 358 -8.03 -2.85 21.00
C THR A 358 -6.91 -3.48 20.17
N GLY A 359 -6.25 -4.52 20.70
CA GLY A 359 -5.17 -5.22 19.99
C GLY A 359 -5.66 -5.96 18.75
N GLY A 360 -6.82 -6.62 18.85
CA GLY A 360 -7.42 -7.35 17.74
C GLY A 360 -8.00 -6.44 16.66
N ALA A 361 -8.62 -5.32 17.02
CA ALA A 361 -9.04 -4.29 16.07
C ALA A 361 -7.83 -3.71 15.32
N ALA A 362 -6.70 -3.48 16.01
CA ALA A 362 -5.46 -3.04 15.36
C ALA A 362 -4.91 -4.10 14.40
N CYS A 363 -4.90 -5.39 14.78
CA CYS A 363 -4.47 -6.47 13.90
C CYS A 363 -5.40 -6.60 12.67
N ALA A 364 -6.72 -6.56 12.88
CA ALA A 364 -7.71 -6.58 11.81
C ALA A 364 -7.58 -5.36 10.89
N PHE A 365 -7.29 -4.18 11.43
CA PHE A 365 -6.98 -2.98 10.65
C PHE A 365 -5.81 -3.20 9.71
N LEU A 366 -4.69 -3.70 10.24
CA LEU A 366 -3.47 -3.93 9.47
C LEU A 366 -3.69 -4.93 8.33
N VAL A 367 -4.31 -6.07 8.63
CA VAL A 367 -4.65 -7.07 7.63
C VAL A 367 -5.58 -6.47 6.57
N GLY A 368 -6.64 -5.78 7.00
CA GLY A 368 -7.60 -5.18 6.10
C GLY A 368 -7.00 -4.12 5.17
N TYR A 369 -6.12 -3.29 5.71
CA TYR A 369 -5.40 -2.27 4.97
C TYR A 369 -4.58 -2.89 3.84
N PHE A 370 -3.73 -3.86 4.16
CA PHE A 370 -2.85 -4.47 3.17
C PHE A 370 -3.61 -5.30 2.14
N MET A 371 -4.67 -6.00 2.53
CA MET A 371 -5.51 -6.76 1.61
C MET A 371 -6.16 -5.86 0.56
N VAL A 372 -6.75 -4.73 0.97
CA VAL A 372 -7.34 -3.79 0.03
C VAL A 372 -6.28 -3.11 -0.84
N ARG A 373 -5.09 -2.83 -0.30
CA ARG A 373 -3.96 -2.30 -1.10
C ARG A 373 -3.48 -3.26 -2.18
N ILE A 374 -3.57 -4.58 -1.96
CA ILE A 374 -3.35 -5.59 -3.01
C ILE A 374 -4.45 -5.49 -4.06
N GLY A 375 -5.72 -5.37 -3.67
CA GLY A 375 -6.85 -5.21 -4.58
C GLY A 375 -6.75 -3.98 -5.49
N THR A 376 -6.35 -2.83 -4.94
CA THR A 376 -6.17 -1.59 -5.72
C THR A 376 -4.85 -1.54 -6.49
N ALA A 377 -3.99 -2.56 -6.39
CA ALA A 377 -2.70 -2.59 -7.08
C ALA A 377 -2.85 -2.50 -8.60
N TRP A 378 -3.90 -3.11 -9.16
CA TRP A 378 -4.19 -3.07 -10.59
C TRP A 378 -4.36 -1.64 -11.11
N ALA A 379 -5.33 -0.91 -10.54
CA ALA A 379 -5.66 0.44 -10.98
C ALA A 379 -4.43 1.36 -10.90
N GLN A 380 -3.67 1.26 -9.81
CA GLN A 380 -2.46 2.04 -9.65
C GLN A 380 -1.36 1.61 -10.64
N ALA A 381 -1.17 0.32 -10.91
CA ALA A 381 -0.16 -0.15 -11.86
C ALA A 381 -0.42 0.36 -13.29
N CYS A 382 -1.69 0.39 -13.71
CA CYS A 382 -2.08 0.94 -15.01
C CYS A 382 -1.76 2.44 -15.10
N VAL A 383 -2.10 3.22 -14.08
CA VAL A 383 -1.78 4.65 -14.04
C VAL A 383 -0.27 4.89 -14.03
N LEU A 384 0.48 4.09 -13.27
CA LEU A 384 1.95 4.16 -13.25
C LEU A 384 2.53 3.94 -14.65
N ALA A 385 2.07 2.90 -15.34
CA ALA A 385 2.49 2.59 -16.70
C ALA A 385 2.14 3.71 -17.70
N TYR A 386 0.95 4.30 -17.59
CA TYR A 386 0.50 5.38 -18.46
C TYR A 386 1.40 6.64 -18.34
N HIS A 387 1.73 7.07 -17.12
CA HIS A 387 2.60 8.23 -16.94
C HIS A 387 4.03 7.96 -17.44
N VAL A 388 4.57 6.77 -17.17
CA VAL A 388 5.92 6.41 -17.63
C VAL A 388 5.97 6.30 -19.16
N ALA A 389 4.96 5.68 -19.78
CA ALA A 389 4.85 5.61 -21.24
C ALA A 389 4.77 7.01 -21.87
N TYR A 390 3.99 7.92 -21.27
CA TYR A 390 3.92 9.31 -21.71
C TYR A 390 5.26 10.04 -21.55
N ALA A 391 5.96 9.83 -20.45
CA ALA A 391 7.27 10.45 -20.24
C ALA A 391 8.33 9.96 -21.24
N GLU A 392 8.27 8.70 -21.65
CA GLU A 392 9.20 8.15 -22.63
C GLU A 392 8.87 8.61 -24.07
N ASN A 393 7.59 8.65 -24.43
CA ASN A 393 7.17 9.12 -25.75
C ASN A 393 5.85 9.92 -25.71
N PRO A 394 5.92 11.24 -25.45
CA PRO A 394 4.73 12.09 -25.34
C PRO A 394 4.01 12.29 -26.69
N MET A 395 4.66 11.97 -27.81
CA MET A 395 4.10 12.07 -29.17
C MET A 395 3.36 10.81 -29.60
N ASN A 396 3.32 9.77 -28.76
CA ASN A 396 2.63 8.54 -29.09
C ASN A 396 1.11 8.76 -29.13
N GLN A 397 0.53 8.66 -30.32
CA GLN A 397 -0.89 8.90 -30.57
C GLN A 397 -1.82 7.97 -29.76
N ARG A 398 -1.32 6.81 -29.30
CA ARG A 398 -2.08 5.85 -28.50
C ARG A 398 -2.38 6.32 -27.06
N LEU A 399 -1.62 7.30 -26.56
CA LEU A 399 -1.75 7.79 -25.19
C LEU A 399 -2.87 8.84 -25.03
N GLY A 400 -3.47 9.31 -26.12
CA GLY A 400 -4.49 10.36 -26.08
C GLY A 400 -3.95 11.74 -25.66
N LEU A 401 -4.85 12.71 -25.46
CA LEU A 401 -4.49 14.10 -25.18
C LEU A 401 -4.55 14.48 -23.69
N ALA A 402 -5.17 13.66 -22.84
CA ALA A 402 -5.48 14.00 -21.45
C ALA A 402 -4.26 14.48 -20.65
N MET A 403 -3.12 13.80 -20.76
CA MET A 403 -1.88 14.18 -20.07
C MET A 403 -1.31 15.50 -20.61
N SER A 404 -1.37 15.71 -21.93
CA SER A 404 -0.87 16.94 -22.56
C SER A 404 -1.71 18.17 -22.22
N GLU A 405 -3.04 18.00 -22.11
CA GLU A 405 -3.95 19.05 -21.67
C GLU A 405 -3.69 19.42 -20.21
N TRP A 406 -3.48 18.42 -19.36
CA TRP A 406 -3.17 18.66 -17.95
C TRP A 406 -1.86 19.42 -17.77
N LEU A 407 -0.81 19.06 -18.51
CA LEU A 407 0.47 19.79 -18.50
C LEU A 407 0.28 21.27 -18.88
N LYS A 408 -0.46 21.54 -19.97
CA LYS A 408 -0.75 22.92 -20.41
C LYS A 408 -1.53 23.71 -19.36
N GLU A 409 -2.51 23.08 -18.71
CA GLU A 409 -3.28 23.73 -17.65
C GLU A 409 -2.38 24.08 -16.44
N LEU A 410 -1.47 23.20 -16.05
CA LEU A 410 -0.52 23.46 -14.96
C LEU A 410 0.48 24.57 -15.30
N GLU A 411 0.90 24.68 -16.56
CA GLU A 411 1.74 25.78 -17.02
C GLU A 411 0.97 27.11 -17.07
N SER A 412 -0.33 27.07 -17.41
CA SER A 412 -1.19 28.26 -17.51
C SER A 412 -1.74 28.76 -16.17
N SER A 413 -1.76 27.92 -15.13
CA SER A 413 -2.15 28.26 -13.77
C SER A 413 -0.91 28.26 -12.88
N PRO A 414 -0.08 29.32 -12.90
CA PRO A 414 0.95 29.48 -11.90
C PRO A 414 0.23 29.56 -10.54
N VAL A 415 0.72 28.73 -9.61
CA VAL A 415 0.26 28.70 -8.20
C VAL A 415 0.37 30.08 -7.59
#